data_AF-A0A7K3MP03-F1
#
_entry.id   AF-A0A7K3MP03-F1
#
_cell.length_a   1.000
_cell.length_b   1.000
_cell.length_c   1.000
_cell.angle_alpha   90.00
_cell.angle_beta   90.00
_cell.angle_gamma   90.00
#
_symmetry.space_group_name_H-M   'P 1'
#
loop_
_entity.id
_entity.type
_entity.pdbx_description
1 polymer ?
#
loop_
_entity_poly.entity_id
_entity_poly.type
_entity_poly.pdbx_seq_one_letter_code
_entity_poly.pdbx_strand_id
1 'polypeptide(L)'
;MRFLVCILVLLFVHNQYSRADKTIHSDSLYTEKYIRDIYISDSKRALQLLDEAENRKTISLRVINELRSLSYSNMYMNKLAFMYAKKAYLLDSIYQKDPEHMLKMTVYLAEFSAMMSKYNESMHYALEGIRQAQELGNREARARLFFCMGENNWRLSFKDKAYDYFDQTIELLRGSKEKREMMLLSYYYGAKMGFLMNDSRIEEALEVGFEREKQIERLKALPQIPEAYVDGQYSYLYSKLAYIYCMEKKYGQAEQYYQKYLSKKESHTPDGKMYSVPYLMLSGQYEKVIDNCKGFKELMRTQQDTLNEQYLTVLRHEVKAYLGMHKYKEVAEIRETILAITDSINTRDRNNVALELNAMYGVSEKEEYIAEQAFQLRIRNITLCFLACVVVLTLFLVWRLWRFNHIVEYKNRMLAQLINERISNRKYDTQLSEAYGQLAVTSEIEPEVISSEELNETDKVSGEEEENKKIFQELNRIVVQDQLYLSPELSREDLAQIVHLNNARFARMIRECTGTNFNGYINELRITYAIKLMKKCPNYTIRAIADESGFNSTPILYNLFKKKTGMTPYEFKKAQDSLRN
;
A
#
# COMPACT_ATOMS: atom_id res chain seq x y z
N MET A 1 -13.55 20.01 36.73
CA MET A 1 -14.66 19.27 36.07
C MET A 1 -14.69 19.39 34.54
N ARG A 2 -13.56 19.25 33.81
CA ARG A 2 -13.59 19.10 32.33
C ARG A 2 -12.84 17.87 31.79
N PHE A 3 -11.98 17.23 32.59
CA PHE A 3 -11.27 16.00 32.20
C PHE A 3 -12.10 14.71 32.37
N LEU A 4 -13.00 14.64 33.36
CA LEU A 4 -13.85 13.45 33.56
C LEU A 4 -14.93 13.25 32.47
N VAL A 5 -15.34 14.31 31.78
CA VAL A 5 -16.40 14.23 30.76
C VAL A 5 -15.90 13.54 29.48
N CYS A 6 -14.63 13.74 29.11
CA CYS A 6 -14.04 13.09 27.93
C CYS A 6 -13.84 11.58 28.09
N ILE A 7 -13.56 11.11 29.32
CA ILE A 7 -13.40 9.68 29.61
C ILE A 7 -14.75 8.94 29.54
N LEU A 8 -15.84 9.59 29.97
CA LEU A 8 -17.20 9.02 29.87
C LEU A 8 -17.70 8.94 28.41
N VAL A 9 -17.33 9.87 27.53
CA VAL A 9 -17.66 9.79 26.10
C VAL A 9 -16.88 8.68 25.39
N LEU A 10 -15.58 8.52 25.69
CA LEU A 10 -14.79 7.40 25.16
C LEU A 10 -15.29 6.05 25.67
N LEU A 11 -15.72 5.94 26.93
CA LEU A 11 -16.35 4.73 27.44
C LEU A 11 -17.76 4.49 26.88
N PHE A 12 -18.51 5.51 26.45
CA PHE A 12 -19.79 5.29 25.77
C PHE A 12 -19.62 4.78 24.33
N VAL A 13 -18.58 5.23 23.61
CA VAL A 13 -18.23 4.69 22.29
C VAL A 13 -17.63 3.28 22.39
N HIS A 14 -16.80 3.02 23.41
CA HIS A 14 -16.26 1.66 23.63
C HIS A 14 -17.33 0.68 24.15
N ASN A 15 -18.30 1.12 24.94
CA ASN A 15 -19.42 0.31 25.43
C ASN A 15 -20.62 0.21 24.45
N GLN A 16 -20.53 0.81 23.26
CA GLN A 16 -21.34 0.40 22.10
C GLN A 16 -20.63 -0.61 21.19
N TYR A 17 -19.30 -0.69 21.24
CA TYR A 17 -18.54 -1.78 20.58
C TYR A 17 -18.38 -3.04 21.46
N SER A 18 -18.45 -2.91 22.78
CA SER A 18 -18.31 -4.03 23.74
C SER A 18 -19.64 -4.55 24.32
N ARG A 19 -20.79 -4.14 23.75
CA ARG A 19 -22.13 -4.60 24.16
C ARG A 19 -22.95 -5.20 23.00
N ALA A 20 -22.26 -5.65 21.96
CA ALA A 20 -22.78 -6.58 20.95
C ALA A 20 -22.68 -8.06 21.41
N ASP A 21 -22.28 -8.29 22.67
CA ASP A 21 -22.24 -9.61 23.30
C ASP A 21 -23.24 -9.63 24.46
N LYS A 22 -24.22 -10.56 24.40
CA LYS A 22 -25.44 -10.70 25.24
C LYS A 22 -26.74 -10.01 24.77
N THR A 23 -27.16 -10.36 23.57
CA THR A 23 -28.58 -10.69 23.29
C THR A 23 -28.64 -11.93 22.41
N ILE A 24 -28.37 -13.09 23.02
CA ILE A 24 -28.66 -14.40 22.39
C ILE A 24 -30.18 -14.59 22.42
N HIS A 25 -30.87 -14.00 21.45
CA HIS A 25 -32.12 -14.59 20.96
C HIS A 25 -31.78 -15.82 20.12
N SER A 26 -32.67 -16.81 20.12
CA SER A 26 -32.48 -18.11 19.49
C SER A 26 -32.61 -18.05 17.95
N ASP A 27 -31.70 -17.36 17.28
CA ASP A 27 -31.65 -17.14 15.83
C ASP A 27 -30.81 -18.25 15.13
N SER A 28 -31.21 -19.52 15.27
CA SER A 28 -30.43 -20.67 14.76
C SER A 28 -30.26 -20.69 13.22
N LEU A 29 -31.13 -19.98 12.50
CA LEU A 29 -31.24 -20.01 11.03
C LEU A 29 -30.19 -19.16 10.30
N TYR A 30 -29.66 -18.09 10.91
CA TYR A 30 -28.71 -17.16 10.26
C TYR A 30 -27.24 -17.50 10.57
N THR A 31 -26.95 -18.79 10.73
CA THR A 31 -25.61 -19.32 11.02
C THR A 31 -24.96 -19.91 9.78
N GLU A 32 -23.63 -19.78 9.66
CA GLU A 32 -22.87 -20.40 8.55
C GLU A 32 -23.17 -21.90 8.44
N LYS A 33 -23.23 -22.60 9.59
CA LYS A 33 -23.50 -24.04 9.63
C LYS A 33 -24.87 -24.38 9.03
N TYR A 34 -25.94 -23.74 9.50
CA TYR A 34 -27.28 -24.03 8.99
C TYR A 34 -27.40 -23.78 7.49
N ILE A 35 -26.83 -22.67 6.99
CA ILE A 35 -26.85 -22.35 5.56
C ILE A 35 -25.99 -23.35 4.75
N ARG A 36 -24.85 -23.81 5.28
CA ARG A 36 -24.05 -24.92 4.70
C ARG A 36 -24.76 -26.27 4.71
N ASP A 37 -25.70 -26.49 5.63
CA ASP A 37 -26.48 -27.73 5.68
C ASP A 37 -27.62 -27.73 4.64
N ILE A 38 -28.09 -26.55 4.18
CA ILE A 38 -29.23 -26.43 3.24
C ILE A 38 -28.90 -25.95 1.81
N TYR A 39 -27.71 -25.40 1.52
CA TYR A 39 -27.44 -24.79 0.19
C TYR A 39 -27.57 -25.74 -1.01
N ILE A 40 -27.51 -27.06 -0.79
CA ILE A 40 -27.76 -28.11 -1.81
C ILE A 40 -29.25 -28.42 -1.92
N SER A 41 -29.95 -28.62 -0.80
CA SER A 41 -31.35 -29.06 -0.78
C SER A 41 -32.35 -27.93 -1.03
N ASP A 42 -32.02 -26.70 -0.64
CA ASP A 42 -32.81 -25.49 -0.91
C ASP A 42 -31.90 -24.26 -1.11
N SER A 43 -31.28 -24.21 -2.29
CA SER A 43 -30.40 -23.10 -2.69
C SER A 43 -31.12 -21.75 -2.70
N LYS A 44 -32.44 -21.72 -2.96
CA LYS A 44 -33.22 -20.48 -2.96
C LYS A 44 -33.40 -19.93 -1.55
N ARG A 45 -33.73 -20.79 -0.58
CA ARG A 45 -33.82 -20.39 0.84
C ARG A 45 -32.47 -20.03 1.41
N ALA A 46 -31.40 -20.73 1.01
CA ALA A 46 -30.04 -20.39 1.38
C ALA A 46 -29.68 -18.95 0.96
N LEU A 47 -29.98 -18.56 -0.29
CA LEU A 47 -29.76 -17.19 -0.78
C LEU A 47 -30.54 -16.14 0.04
N GLN A 48 -31.83 -16.37 0.34
CA GLN A 48 -32.62 -15.46 1.18
C GLN A 48 -32.01 -15.28 2.58
N LEU A 49 -31.59 -16.38 3.22
CA LEU A 49 -30.98 -16.33 4.55
C LEU A 49 -29.60 -15.63 4.53
N LEU A 50 -28.88 -15.70 3.41
CA LEU A 50 -27.61 -14.98 3.23
C LEU A 50 -27.80 -13.46 3.09
N ASP A 51 -28.87 -13.03 2.43
CA ASP A 51 -29.23 -11.61 2.34
C ASP A 51 -29.64 -11.05 3.73
N GLU A 52 -30.41 -11.82 4.51
CA GLU A 52 -30.72 -11.47 5.91
C GLU A 52 -29.47 -11.49 6.82
N ALA A 53 -28.59 -12.48 6.67
CA ALA A 53 -27.35 -12.59 7.44
C ALA A 53 -26.35 -11.45 7.13
N GLU A 54 -26.31 -10.95 5.89
CA GLU A 54 -25.52 -9.77 5.52
C GLU A 54 -26.07 -8.51 6.19
N ASN A 55 -27.39 -8.29 6.11
CA ASN A 55 -28.06 -7.14 6.73
C ASN A 55 -27.91 -7.13 8.26
N ARG A 56 -28.03 -8.30 8.91
CA ARG A 56 -27.82 -8.48 10.36
C ARG A 56 -26.35 -8.55 10.78
N LYS A 57 -25.41 -8.66 9.82
CA LYS A 57 -23.96 -8.85 10.03
C LYS A 57 -23.60 -10.07 10.89
N THR A 58 -24.39 -11.15 10.82
CA THR A 58 -24.16 -12.37 11.64
C THR A 58 -23.06 -13.26 11.09
N ILE A 59 -22.73 -13.15 9.80
CA ILE A 59 -21.71 -13.94 9.11
C ILE A 59 -20.73 -12.98 8.42
N SER A 60 -19.45 -13.36 8.35
CA SER A 60 -18.44 -12.55 7.65
C SER A 60 -18.68 -12.51 6.13
N LEU A 61 -18.47 -11.34 5.51
CA LEU A 61 -18.81 -11.11 4.10
C LEU A 61 -18.10 -12.07 3.13
N ARG A 62 -16.89 -12.56 3.45
CA ARG A 62 -16.18 -13.59 2.65
C ARG A 62 -16.96 -14.91 2.60
N VAL A 63 -17.47 -15.37 3.75
CA VAL A 63 -18.26 -16.61 3.88
C VAL A 63 -19.63 -16.44 3.25
N ILE A 64 -20.27 -15.26 3.39
CA ILE A 64 -21.53 -14.98 2.69
C ILE A 64 -21.35 -15.10 1.18
N ASN A 65 -20.28 -14.53 0.62
CA ASN A 65 -19.97 -14.63 -0.80
C ASN A 65 -19.59 -16.08 -1.22
N GLU A 66 -18.87 -16.85 -0.40
CA GLU A 66 -18.68 -18.30 -0.64
C GLU A 66 -20.05 -19.01 -0.74
N LEU A 67 -20.93 -18.84 0.25
CA LEU A 67 -22.18 -19.59 0.32
C LEU A 67 -23.15 -19.18 -0.80
N ARG A 68 -23.16 -17.90 -1.20
CA ARG A 68 -23.86 -17.46 -2.41
C ARG A 68 -23.29 -18.16 -3.65
N SER A 69 -21.96 -18.20 -3.79
CA SER A 69 -21.29 -18.87 -4.90
C SER A 69 -21.71 -20.34 -5.02
N LEU A 70 -21.71 -21.06 -3.90
CA LEU A 70 -22.11 -22.47 -3.86
C LEU A 70 -23.61 -22.67 -4.16
N SER A 71 -24.46 -21.80 -3.62
CA SER A 71 -25.91 -21.83 -3.89
C SER A 71 -26.21 -21.59 -5.38
N TYR A 72 -25.55 -20.60 -6.00
CA TYR A 72 -25.68 -20.34 -7.43
C TYR A 72 -25.12 -21.46 -8.30
N SER A 73 -24.03 -22.12 -7.90
CA SER A 73 -23.50 -23.29 -8.59
C SER A 73 -24.49 -24.46 -8.61
N ASN A 74 -25.18 -24.73 -7.50
CA ASN A 74 -26.22 -25.77 -7.44
C ASN A 74 -27.44 -25.43 -8.31
N MET A 75 -27.70 -24.14 -8.52
CA MET A 75 -28.72 -23.63 -9.45
C MET A 75 -28.21 -23.53 -10.90
N TYR A 76 -27.02 -24.05 -11.21
CA TYR A 76 -26.35 -24.00 -12.52
C TYR A 76 -26.06 -22.57 -13.05
N MET A 77 -26.13 -21.55 -12.19
CA MET A 77 -25.87 -20.15 -12.50
C MET A 77 -24.37 -19.83 -12.41
N ASN A 78 -23.58 -20.42 -13.33
CA ASN A 78 -22.13 -20.46 -13.24
C ASN A 78 -21.44 -19.08 -13.25
N LYS A 79 -22.02 -18.04 -13.90
CA LYS A 79 -21.41 -16.69 -13.86
C LYS A 79 -21.61 -16.01 -12.51
N LEU A 80 -22.79 -16.17 -11.90
CA LEU A 80 -23.04 -15.70 -10.54
C LEU A 80 -22.18 -16.45 -9.53
N ALA A 81 -22.05 -17.78 -9.67
CA ALA A 81 -21.13 -18.58 -8.86
C ALA A 81 -19.70 -18.00 -8.92
N PHE A 82 -19.14 -17.87 -10.13
CA PHE A 82 -17.83 -17.27 -10.35
C PHE A 82 -17.70 -15.85 -9.77
N MET A 83 -18.68 -14.97 -10.00
CA MET A 83 -18.66 -13.60 -9.48
C MET A 83 -18.61 -13.57 -7.94
N TYR A 84 -19.42 -14.39 -7.28
CA TYR A 84 -19.45 -14.46 -5.82
C TYR A 84 -18.19 -15.13 -5.24
N ALA A 85 -17.65 -16.17 -5.87
CA ALA A 85 -16.33 -16.72 -5.52
C ALA A 85 -15.21 -15.68 -5.67
N LYS A 86 -15.26 -14.86 -6.73
CA LYS A 86 -14.29 -13.78 -6.98
C LYS A 86 -14.35 -12.70 -5.92
N LYS A 87 -15.54 -12.30 -5.45
CA LYS A 87 -15.70 -11.38 -4.32
C LYS A 87 -15.10 -11.95 -3.02
N ALA A 88 -15.36 -13.22 -2.73
CA ALA A 88 -14.78 -13.89 -1.57
C ALA A 88 -13.24 -13.87 -1.64
N TYR A 89 -12.67 -14.31 -2.77
CA TYR A 89 -11.24 -14.28 -3.06
C TYR A 89 -10.61 -12.89 -2.90
N LEU A 90 -11.26 -11.84 -3.44
CA LEU A 90 -10.77 -10.46 -3.34
C LEU A 90 -10.77 -9.97 -1.88
N LEU A 91 -11.79 -10.32 -1.09
CA LEU A 91 -11.82 -10.00 0.34
C LEU A 91 -10.66 -10.67 1.09
N ASP A 92 -10.38 -11.95 0.82
CA ASP A 92 -9.25 -12.65 1.44
C ASP A 92 -7.90 -12.05 1.04
N SER A 93 -7.73 -11.74 -0.26
CA SER A 93 -6.51 -11.16 -0.83
C SER A 93 -6.21 -9.75 -0.30
N ILE A 94 -7.23 -8.89 -0.17
CA ILE A 94 -7.08 -7.51 0.35
C ILE A 94 -6.71 -7.52 1.84
N TYR A 95 -7.25 -8.44 2.63
CA TYR A 95 -7.02 -8.47 4.08
C TYR A 95 -5.91 -9.44 4.52
N GLN A 96 -5.41 -10.31 3.64
CA GLN A 96 -4.40 -11.35 3.92
C GLN A 96 -4.70 -12.20 5.18
N LYS A 97 -5.99 -12.51 5.42
CA LYS A 97 -6.45 -13.09 6.69
C LYS A 97 -6.54 -14.62 6.73
N ASP A 98 -6.76 -15.27 5.59
CA ASP A 98 -7.10 -16.70 5.56
C ASP A 98 -6.60 -17.35 4.25
N PRO A 99 -5.34 -17.84 4.21
CA PRO A 99 -4.77 -18.47 3.03
C PRO A 99 -5.52 -19.74 2.56
N GLU A 100 -6.07 -20.52 3.49
CA GLU A 100 -6.84 -21.73 3.16
C GLU A 100 -8.18 -21.38 2.48
N HIS A 101 -8.88 -20.36 2.97
CA HIS A 101 -10.09 -19.86 2.32
C HIS A 101 -9.78 -19.22 0.96
N MET A 102 -8.67 -18.48 0.84
CA MET A 102 -8.22 -17.93 -0.45
C MET A 102 -7.90 -19.04 -1.47
N LEU A 103 -7.20 -20.10 -1.05
CA LEU A 103 -6.96 -21.28 -1.87
C LEU A 103 -8.28 -21.95 -2.29
N LYS A 104 -9.21 -22.15 -1.34
CA LYS A 104 -10.53 -22.71 -1.62
C LYS A 104 -11.28 -21.91 -2.69
N MET A 105 -11.25 -20.57 -2.61
CA MET A 105 -11.86 -19.72 -3.64
C MET A 105 -11.11 -19.81 -4.97
N THR A 106 -9.78 -19.93 -4.96
CA THR A 106 -8.97 -20.12 -6.18
C THR A 106 -9.33 -21.42 -6.91
N VAL A 107 -9.57 -22.51 -6.16
CA VAL A 107 -10.06 -23.79 -6.73
C VAL A 107 -11.45 -23.60 -7.37
N TYR A 108 -12.38 -22.95 -6.68
CA TYR A 108 -13.71 -22.67 -7.23
C TYR A 108 -13.67 -21.75 -8.46
N LEU A 109 -12.78 -20.74 -8.49
CA LEU A 109 -12.59 -19.88 -9.66
C LEU A 109 -12.08 -20.68 -10.87
N ALA A 110 -11.14 -21.59 -10.67
CA ALA A 110 -10.70 -22.49 -11.74
C ALA A 110 -11.85 -23.38 -12.26
N GLU A 111 -12.58 -24.05 -11.36
CA GLU A 111 -13.69 -24.95 -11.71
C GLU A 111 -14.85 -24.20 -12.42
N PHE A 112 -15.30 -23.05 -11.91
CA PHE A 112 -16.38 -22.29 -12.56
C PHE A 112 -15.95 -21.70 -13.90
N SER A 113 -14.68 -21.26 -14.05
CA SER A 113 -14.16 -20.85 -15.36
C SER A 113 -14.17 -22.02 -16.36
N ALA A 114 -13.86 -23.25 -15.93
CA ALA A 114 -13.96 -24.43 -16.79
C ALA A 114 -15.42 -24.72 -17.21
N MET A 115 -16.36 -24.64 -16.26
CA MET A 115 -17.80 -24.80 -16.53
C MET A 115 -18.36 -23.73 -17.48
N MET A 116 -17.82 -22.50 -17.43
CA MET A 116 -18.13 -21.43 -18.39
C MET A 116 -17.40 -21.56 -19.74
N SER A 117 -16.66 -22.66 -19.97
CA SER A 117 -15.79 -22.88 -21.14
C SER A 117 -14.68 -21.83 -21.33
N LYS A 118 -14.33 -21.09 -20.27
CA LYS A 118 -13.24 -20.12 -20.24
C LYS A 118 -11.92 -20.80 -19.84
N TYR A 119 -11.47 -21.75 -20.66
CA TYR A 119 -10.36 -22.64 -20.31
C TYR A 119 -9.04 -21.90 -19.99
N ASN A 120 -8.78 -20.74 -20.60
CA ASN A 120 -7.60 -19.93 -20.29
C ASN A 120 -7.68 -19.28 -18.89
N GLU A 121 -8.85 -18.77 -18.50
CA GLU A 121 -9.09 -18.20 -17.16
C GLU A 121 -9.02 -19.31 -16.09
N SER A 122 -9.58 -20.47 -16.40
CA SER A 122 -9.49 -21.68 -15.56
C SER A 122 -8.04 -22.14 -15.35
N MET A 123 -7.27 -22.24 -16.43
CA MET A 123 -5.86 -22.64 -16.39
C MET A 123 -5.00 -21.65 -15.58
N HIS A 124 -5.27 -20.35 -15.68
CA HIS A 124 -4.59 -19.34 -14.88
C HIS A 124 -4.84 -19.53 -13.38
N TYR A 125 -6.12 -19.66 -12.96
CA TYR A 125 -6.45 -19.92 -11.56
C TYR A 125 -5.94 -21.29 -11.07
N ALA A 126 -5.91 -22.32 -11.93
CA ALA A 126 -5.40 -23.63 -11.56
C ALA A 126 -3.89 -23.61 -11.29
N LEU A 127 -3.09 -22.95 -12.14
CA LEU A 127 -1.65 -22.82 -11.93
C LEU A 127 -1.31 -22.03 -10.65
N GLU A 128 -2.03 -20.94 -10.40
CA GLU A 128 -1.88 -20.13 -9.19
C GLU A 128 -2.31 -20.90 -7.92
N GLY A 129 -3.45 -21.58 -7.97
CA GLY A 129 -3.92 -22.43 -6.88
C GLY A 129 -3.02 -23.63 -6.57
N ILE A 130 -2.32 -24.19 -7.57
CA ILE A 130 -1.35 -25.27 -7.34
C ILE A 130 -0.15 -24.78 -6.52
N ARG A 131 0.30 -23.54 -6.74
CA ARG A 131 1.33 -22.92 -5.90
C ARG A 131 0.85 -22.74 -4.47
N GLN A 132 -0.32 -22.12 -4.28
CA GLN A 132 -0.92 -21.92 -2.95
C GLN A 132 -1.13 -23.25 -2.22
N ALA A 133 -1.63 -24.29 -2.92
CA ALA A 133 -1.81 -25.63 -2.37
C ALA A 133 -0.47 -26.31 -2.01
N GLN A 134 0.61 -26.04 -2.75
CA GLN A 134 1.94 -26.52 -2.40
C GLN A 134 2.54 -25.78 -1.20
N GLU A 135 2.35 -24.46 -1.10
CA GLU A 135 2.77 -23.63 0.03
C GLU A 135 2.05 -24.00 1.33
N LEU A 136 0.76 -24.37 1.25
CA LEU A 136 -0.06 -24.81 2.39
C LEU A 136 -0.03 -26.34 2.65
N GLY A 137 0.56 -27.13 1.76
CA GLY A 137 0.56 -28.60 1.85
C GLY A 137 -0.81 -29.26 1.59
N ASN A 138 -1.77 -28.53 1.04
CA ASN A 138 -3.15 -28.96 0.83
C ASN A 138 -3.29 -29.87 -0.42
N ARG A 139 -3.19 -31.19 -0.20
CA ARG A 139 -3.27 -32.21 -1.27
C ARG A 139 -4.64 -32.33 -1.92
N GLU A 140 -5.75 -32.13 -1.19
CA GLU A 140 -7.11 -32.12 -1.76
C GLU A 140 -7.26 -31.01 -2.82
N ALA A 141 -6.87 -29.78 -2.48
CA ALA A 141 -6.94 -28.65 -3.40
C ALA A 141 -6.06 -28.88 -4.65
N ARG A 142 -4.82 -29.35 -4.46
CA ARG A 142 -3.91 -29.67 -5.57
C ARG A 142 -4.45 -30.76 -6.48
N ALA A 143 -5.08 -31.80 -5.93
CA ALA A 143 -5.72 -32.87 -6.71
C ALA A 143 -6.91 -32.35 -7.53
N ARG A 144 -7.78 -31.52 -6.94
CA ARG A 144 -8.89 -30.86 -7.66
C ARG A 144 -8.39 -30.01 -8.82
N LEU A 145 -7.32 -29.25 -8.61
CA LEU A 145 -6.74 -28.38 -9.65
C LEU A 145 -6.08 -29.17 -10.77
N PHE A 146 -5.31 -30.22 -10.47
CA PHE A 146 -4.80 -31.11 -11.53
C PHE A 146 -5.95 -31.75 -12.31
N PHE A 147 -7.01 -32.21 -11.65
CA PHE A 147 -8.16 -32.79 -12.35
C PHE A 147 -8.83 -31.77 -13.28
N CYS A 148 -9.06 -30.55 -12.80
CA CYS A 148 -9.60 -29.43 -13.59
C CYS A 148 -8.71 -29.08 -14.80
N MET A 149 -7.38 -29.09 -14.64
CA MET A 149 -6.44 -28.95 -15.77
C MET A 149 -6.57 -30.10 -16.77
N GLY A 150 -6.79 -31.34 -16.29
CA GLY A 150 -7.08 -32.49 -17.12
C GLY A 150 -8.35 -32.32 -17.94
N GLU A 151 -9.47 -31.95 -17.29
CA GLU A 151 -10.74 -31.67 -17.95
C GLU A 151 -10.62 -30.55 -19.00
N ASN A 152 -9.93 -29.46 -18.69
CA ASN A 152 -9.66 -28.36 -19.62
C ASN A 152 -8.89 -28.84 -20.86
N ASN A 153 -7.81 -29.60 -20.68
CA ASN A 153 -7.05 -30.16 -21.81
C ASN A 153 -7.90 -31.15 -22.62
N TRP A 154 -8.74 -31.95 -21.97
CA TRP A 154 -9.62 -32.90 -22.62
C TRP A 154 -10.66 -32.20 -23.51
N ARG A 155 -11.26 -31.10 -23.02
CA ARG A 155 -12.20 -30.24 -23.77
C ARG A 155 -11.52 -29.52 -24.95
N LEU A 156 -10.25 -29.15 -24.78
CA LEU A 156 -9.40 -28.58 -25.84
C LEU A 156 -8.81 -29.63 -26.80
N SER A 157 -9.21 -30.91 -26.67
CA SER A 157 -8.70 -32.05 -27.46
C SER A 157 -7.20 -32.36 -27.30
N PHE A 158 -6.52 -31.80 -26.30
CA PHE A 158 -5.16 -32.18 -25.90
C PHE A 158 -5.19 -33.44 -25.02
N LYS A 159 -5.57 -34.57 -25.62
CA LYS A 159 -5.90 -35.81 -24.91
C LYS A 159 -4.76 -36.32 -24.04
N ASP A 160 -3.54 -36.42 -24.56
CA ASP A 160 -2.41 -36.99 -23.80
C ASP A 160 -2.15 -36.19 -22.51
N LYS A 161 -2.04 -34.86 -22.62
CA LYS A 161 -1.93 -33.95 -21.47
C LYS A 161 -3.09 -34.06 -20.49
N ALA A 162 -4.30 -34.33 -20.97
CA ALA A 162 -5.46 -34.52 -20.11
C ALA A 162 -5.30 -35.77 -19.23
N TYR A 163 -4.89 -36.88 -19.83
CA TYR A 163 -4.64 -38.13 -19.11
C TYR A 163 -3.42 -38.02 -18.19
N ASP A 164 -2.34 -37.32 -18.58
CA ASP A 164 -1.21 -37.00 -17.69
C ASP A 164 -1.66 -36.28 -16.41
N TYR A 165 -2.61 -35.35 -16.51
CA TYR A 165 -3.17 -34.64 -15.34
C TYR A 165 -4.13 -35.50 -14.51
N PHE A 166 -4.93 -36.37 -15.15
CA PHE A 166 -5.75 -37.35 -14.44
C PHE A 166 -4.89 -38.36 -13.67
N ASP A 167 -3.77 -38.80 -14.23
CA ASP A 167 -2.84 -39.69 -13.55
C ASP A 167 -2.06 -38.99 -12.44
N GLN A 168 -1.59 -37.75 -12.63
CA GLN A 168 -1.03 -36.93 -11.54
C GLN A 168 -2.02 -36.75 -10.37
N THR A 169 -3.31 -36.59 -10.66
CA THR A 169 -4.36 -36.51 -9.63
C THR A 169 -4.48 -37.82 -8.84
N ILE A 170 -4.48 -38.96 -9.54
CA ILE A 170 -4.58 -40.29 -8.94
C ILE A 170 -3.34 -40.62 -8.12
N GLU A 171 -2.13 -40.44 -8.66
CA GLU A 171 -0.87 -40.67 -7.93
C GLU A 171 -0.76 -39.78 -6.70
N LEU A 172 -1.16 -38.50 -6.80
CA LEU A 172 -1.11 -37.55 -5.68
C LEU A 172 -1.95 -38.02 -4.47
N LEU A 173 -3.06 -38.72 -4.69
CA LEU A 173 -3.94 -39.23 -3.63
C LEU A 173 -3.73 -40.72 -3.29
N ARG A 174 -2.97 -41.46 -4.11
CA ARG A 174 -2.72 -42.89 -3.91
C ARG A 174 -2.03 -43.13 -2.56
N GLY A 175 -2.36 -44.25 -1.93
CA GLY A 175 -1.81 -44.65 -0.63
C GLY A 175 -2.29 -43.82 0.56
N SER A 176 -3.10 -42.77 0.37
CA SER A 176 -3.63 -41.97 1.48
C SER A 176 -4.43 -42.82 2.49
N LYS A 177 -4.42 -42.34 3.73
CA LYS A 177 -5.20 -42.83 4.89
C LYS A 177 -6.26 -41.83 5.34
N GLU A 178 -6.27 -40.63 4.76
CA GLU A 178 -7.25 -39.60 5.10
C GLU A 178 -8.57 -39.91 4.36
N LYS A 179 -9.70 -39.84 5.07
CA LYS A 179 -11.02 -40.27 4.60
C LYS A 179 -11.47 -39.49 3.36
N ARG A 180 -11.33 -38.17 3.38
CA ARG A 180 -11.76 -37.28 2.30
C ARG A 180 -10.93 -37.49 1.03
N GLU A 181 -9.60 -37.59 1.15
CA GLU A 181 -8.71 -37.97 0.04
C GLU A 181 -9.04 -39.36 -0.52
N MET A 182 -9.31 -40.35 0.34
CA MET A 182 -9.68 -41.70 -0.10
C MET A 182 -11.02 -41.72 -0.86
N MET A 183 -12.00 -40.92 -0.47
CA MET A 183 -13.27 -40.75 -1.19
C MET A 183 -13.07 -40.06 -2.54
N LEU A 184 -12.25 -39.00 -2.59
CA LEU A 184 -11.88 -38.29 -3.82
C LEU A 184 -11.15 -39.22 -4.81
N LEU A 185 -10.24 -40.08 -4.34
CA LEU A 185 -9.56 -41.05 -5.20
C LEU A 185 -10.55 -42.03 -5.88
N SER A 186 -11.58 -42.51 -5.18
CA SER A 186 -12.64 -43.33 -5.80
C SER A 186 -13.41 -42.53 -6.86
N TYR A 187 -13.72 -41.25 -6.59
CA TYR A 187 -14.37 -40.36 -7.54
C TYR A 187 -13.52 -40.16 -8.81
N TYR A 188 -12.23 -39.84 -8.67
CA TYR A 188 -11.35 -39.59 -9.82
C TYR A 188 -11.08 -40.82 -10.67
N TYR A 189 -10.96 -42.02 -10.06
CA TYR A 189 -10.97 -43.26 -10.84
C TYR A 189 -12.28 -43.41 -11.65
N GLY A 190 -13.44 -43.14 -11.04
CA GLY A 190 -14.73 -43.18 -11.74
C GLY A 190 -14.85 -42.17 -12.88
N ALA A 191 -14.30 -40.97 -12.70
CA ALA A 191 -14.31 -39.91 -13.71
C ALA A 191 -13.32 -40.21 -14.85
N LYS A 192 -12.08 -40.63 -14.56
CA LYS A 192 -11.10 -41.07 -15.58
C LYS A 192 -11.65 -42.24 -16.41
N MET A 193 -12.27 -43.22 -15.76
CA MET A 193 -12.97 -44.33 -16.43
C MET A 193 -14.01 -43.83 -17.43
N GLY A 194 -14.82 -42.83 -17.05
CA GLY A 194 -15.79 -42.19 -17.96
C GLY A 194 -15.15 -41.50 -19.17
N PHE A 195 -14.04 -40.78 -18.99
CA PHE A 195 -13.29 -40.15 -20.09
C PHE A 195 -12.68 -41.19 -21.04
N LEU A 196 -12.03 -42.24 -20.50
CA LEU A 196 -11.47 -43.34 -21.27
C LEU A 196 -12.55 -44.06 -22.11
N MET A 197 -13.71 -44.32 -21.51
CA MET A 197 -14.86 -44.92 -22.20
C MET A 197 -15.38 -44.03 -23.35
N ASN A 198 -15.41 -42.71 -23.18
CA ASN A 198 -15.83 -41.78 -24.24
C ASN A 198 -14.83 -41.77 -25.41
N ASP A 199 -13.54 -41.81 -25.11
CA ASP A 199 -12.47 -41.81 -26.10
C ASP A 199 -12.14 -43.23 -26.62
N SER A 200 -13.03 -44.22 -26.38
CA SER A 200 -12.90 -45.63 -26.80
C SER A 200 -11.64 -46.37 -26.29
N ARG A 201 -11.00 -45.90 -25.22
CA ARG A 201 -9.84 -46.52 -24.55
C ARG A 201 -10.30 -47.57 -23.54
N ILE A 202 -10.91 -48.64 -24.06
CA ILE A 202 -11.70 -49.60 -23.27
C ILE A 202 -10.86 -50.45 -22.31
N GLU A 203 -9.67 -50.89 -22.72
CA GLU A 203 -8.78 -51.71 -21.87
C GLU A 203 -8.32 -50.93 -20.63
N GLU A 204 -7.85 -49.71 -20.80
CA GLU A 204 -7.46 -48.82 -19.70
C GLU A 204 -8.66 -48.46 -18.79
N ALA A 205 -9.87 -48.35 -19.35
CA ALA A 205 -11.07 -48.13 -18.56
C ALA A 205 -11.39 -49.32 -17.65
N LEU A 206 -11.08 -50.56 -18.06
CA LEU A 206 -11.18 -51.75 -17.20
C LEU A 206 -10.13 -51.72 -16.10
N GLU A 207 -8.86 -51.42 -16.42
CA GLU A 207 -7.77 -51.32 -15.43
C GLU A 207 -8.09 -50.29 -14.33
N VAL A 208 -8.50 -49.08 -14.73
CA VAL A 208 -8.97 -48.03 -13.82
C VAL A 208 -10.19 -48.49 -13.00
N GLY A 209 -11.09 -49.28 -13.61
CA GLY A 209 -12.23 -49.89 -12.93
C GLY A 209 -11.82 -50.86 -11.81
N PHE A 210 -10.80 -51.70 -12.03
CA PHE A 210 -10.29 -52.62 -11.01
C PHE A 210 -9.53 -51.92 -9.90
N GLU A 211 -8.75 -50.87 -10.20
CA GLU A 211 -8.12 -50.04 -9.18
C GLU A 211 -9.17 -49.29 -8.33
N ARG A 212 -10.29 -48.90 -8.93
CA ARG A 212 -11.44 -48.38 -8.19
C ARG A 212 -12.07 -49.44 -7.29
N GLU A 213 -12.25 -50.67 -7.75
CA GLU A 213 -12.80 -51.78 -6.94
C GLU A 213 -11.97 -51.98 -5.67
N LYS A 214 -10.63 -52.03 -5.80
CA LYS A 214 -9.68 -52.07 -4.67
C LYS A 214 -9.83 -50.87 -3.73
N GLN A 215 -9.99 -49.66 -4.28
CA GLN A 215 -10.16 -48.46 -3.47
C GLN A 215 -11.51 -48.41 -2.72
N ILE A 216 -12.58 -48.98 -3.29
CA ILE A 216 -13.88 -49.10 -2.61
C ILE A 216 -13.80 -50.12 -1.46
N GLU A 217 -13.12 -51.27 -1.64
CA GLU A 217 -12.86 -52.20 -0.52
C GLU A 217 -12.04 -51.53 0.60
N ARG A 218 -11.03 -50.70 0.26
CA ARG A 218 -10.29 -49.89 1.27
C ARG A 218 -11.18 -48.89 2.00
N LEU A 219 -12.15 -48.26 1.32
CA LEU A 219 -13.12 -47.35 1.93
C LEU A 219 -14.12 -48.11 2.84
N LYS A 220 -14.58 -49.28 2.41
CA LYS A 220 -15.49 -50.16 3.15
C LYS A 220 -14.90 -50.66 4.47
N ALA A 221 -13.57 -50.78 4.57
CA ALA A 221 -12.87 -51.12 5.80
C ALA A 221 -12.83 -49.99 6.85
N LEU A 222 -13.23 -48.75 6.52
CA LEU A 222 -13.24 -47.62 7.45
C LEU A 222 -14.59 -47.49 8.17
N PRO A 223 -14.64 -47.56 9.52
CA PRO A 223 -15.90 -47.50 10.28
C PRO A 223 -16.72 -46.21 10.10
N GLN A 224 -16.09 -45.12 9.68
CA GLN A 224 -16.75 -43.82 9.49
C GLN A 224 -17.37 -43.65 8.10
N ILE A 225 -17.36 -44.68 7.24
CA ILE A 225 -17.99 -44.65 5.92
C ILE A 225 -19.36 -45.35 6.00
N PRO A 226 -20.48 -44.68 5.62
CA PRO A 226 -21.79 -45.30 5.62
C PRO A 226 -21.89 -46.46 4.62
N GLU A 227 -22.55 -47.56 5.00
CA GLU A 227 -22.81 -48.71 4.11
C GLU A 227 -23.48 -48.28 2.81
N ALA A 228 -24.47 -47.37 2.87
CA ALA A 228 -25.17 -46.83 1.70
C ALA A 228 -24.23 -46.12 0.71
N TYR A 229 -23.20 -45.40 1.19
CA TYR A 229 -22.21 -44.78 0.31
C TYR A 229 -21.40 -45.84 -0.42
N VAL A 230 -20.95 -46.89 0.28
CA VAL A 230 -20.20 -48.01 -0.31
C VAL A 230 -21.05 -48.76 -1.34
N ASP A 231 -22.30 -49.07 -1.01
CA ASP A 231 -23.25 -49.75 -1.90
C ASP A 231 -23.48 -48.94 -3.19
N GLY A 232 -23.63 -47.61 -3.09
CA GLY A 232 -23.72 -46.73 -4.26
C GLY A 232 -22.44 -46.66 -5.11
N GLN A 233 -21.25 -46.69 -4.49
CA GLN A 233 -19.98 -46.77 -5.25
C GLN A 233 -19.88 -48.08 -6.05
N TYR A 234 -20.24 -49.23 -5.46
CA TYR A 234 -20.29 -50.50 -6.18
C TYR A 234 -21.38 -50.53 -7.25
N SER A 235 -22.56 -50.01 -6.97
CA SER A 235 -23.67 -49.92 -7.92
C SER A 235 -23.24 -49.20 -9.20
N TYR A 236 -22.61 -48.01 -9.05
CA TYR A 236 -22.03 -47.31 -10.19
C TYR A 236 -20.95 -48.15 -10.89
N LEU A 237 -19.96 -48.68 -10.15
CA LEU A 237 -18.82 -49.38 -10.76
C LEU A 237 -19.27 -50.63 -11.55
N TYR A 238 -20.11 -51.46 -10.95
CA TYR A 238 -20.59 -52.70 -11.57
C TYR A 238 -21.46 -52.44 -12.80
N SER A 239 -22.26 -51.36 -12.82
CA SER A 239 -23.00 -50.99 -14.04
C SER A 239 -22.08 -50.57 -15.19
N LYS A 240 -20.97 -49.87 -14.89
CA LYS A 240 -19.97 -49.48 -15.89
C LYS A 240 -19.17 -50.68 -16.40
N LEU A 241 -18.75 -51.58 -15.51
CA LEU A 241 -18.06 -52.82 -15.90
C LEU A 241 -18.98 -53.71 -16.75
N ALA A 242 -20.26 -53.86 -16.40
CA ALA A 242 -21.24 -54.57 -17.22
C ALA A 242 -21.38 -53.97 -18.63
N TYR A 243 -21.48 -52.63 -18.73
CA TYR A 243 -21.51 -51.93 -20.01
C TYR A 243 -20.22 -52.14 -20.83
N ILE A 244 -19.04 -52.03 -20.21
CA ILE A 244 -17.76 -52.23 -20.91
C ILE A 244 -17.64 -53.67 -21.43
N TYR A 245 -17.90 -54.69 -20.61
CA TYR A 245 -17.87 -56.07 -21.08
C TYR A 245 -18.89 -56.36 -22.18
N CYS A 246 -20.01 -55.62 -22.22
CA CYS A 246 -20.99 -55.69 -23.28
C CYS A 246 -20.48 -55.05 -24.59
N MET A 247 -19.78 -53.91 -24.52
CA MET A 247 -19.08 -53.29 -25.66
C MET A 247 -18.03 -54.24 -26.26
N GLU A 248 -17.28 -54.91 -25.40
CA GLU A 248 -16.28 -55.94 -25.74
C GLU A 248 -16.89 -57.26 -26.24
N LYS A 249 -18.22 -57.36 -26.34
CA LYS A 249 -18.96 -58.59 -26.71
C LYS A 249 -18.71 -59.80 -25.78
N LYS A 250 -18.15 -59.56 -24.59
CA LYS A 250 -17.88 -60.55 -23.54
C LYS A 250 -19.13 -60.74 -22.67
N TYR A 251 -20.24 -61.13 -23.30
CA TYR A 251 -21.58 -61.09 -22.72
C TYR A 251 -21.73 -61.84 -21.38
N GLY A 252 -21.04 -62.97 -21.20
CA GLY A 252 -21.05 -63.71 -19.93
C GLY A 252 -20.47 -62.92 -18.75
N GLN A 253 -19.38 -62.17 -18.97
CA GLN A 253 -18.80 -61.29 -17.96
C GLN A 253 -19.67 -60.05 -17.74
N ALA A 254 -20.27 -59.51 -18.81
CA ALA A 254 -21.19 -58.39 -18.74
C ALA A 254 -22.40 -58.71 -17.83
N GLU A 255 -23.01 -59.88 -18.03
CA GLU A 255 -24.14 -60.34 -17.20
C GLU A 255 -23.71 -60.62 -15.75
N GLN A 256 -22.53 -61.21 -15.51
CA GLN A 256 -22.01 -61.39 -14.14
C GLN A 256 -21.88 -60.05 -13.38
N TYR A 257 -21.35 -59.00 -14.02
CA TYR A 257 -21.28 -57.68 -13.41
C TYR A 257 -22.65 -57.00 -13.30
N TYR A 258 -23.57 -57.25 -14.23
CA TYR A 258 -24.95 -56.77 -14.14
C TYR A 258 -25.70 -57.39 -12.96
N GLN A 259 -25.51 -58.69 -12.69
CA GLN A 259 -26.05 -59.37 -11.50
C GLN A 259 -25.41 -58.86 -10.21
N LYS A 260 -24.08 -58.58 -10.20
CA LYS A 260 -23.42 -57.88 -9.07
C LYS A 260 -23.99 -56.49 -8.81
N TYR A 261 -24.39 -55.76 -9.87
CA TYR A 261 -25.09 -54.47 -9.78
C TYR A 261 -26.49 -54.65 -9.17
N LEU A 262 -27.30 -55.58 -9.69
CA LEU A 262 -28.63 -55.89 -9.16
C LEU A 262 -28.60 -56.40 -7.70
N SER A 263 -27.46 -56.85 -7.21
CA SER A 263 -27.26 -57.21 -5.80
C SER A 263 -27.23 -55.99 -4.84
N LYS A 264 -27.25 -54.74 -5.34
CA LYS A 264 -27.07 -53.53 -4.54
C LYS A 264 -28.40 -52.88 -4.17
N LYS A 265 -28.44 -52.23 -3.00
CA LYS A 265 -29.63 -51.49 -2.55
C LYS A 265 -29.87 -50.29 -3.47
N GLU A 266 -28.78 -49.58 -3.81
CA GLU A 266 -28.79 -48.43 -4.70
C GLU A 266 -29.28 -48.77 -6.12
N SER A 267 -29.04 -49.98 -6.65
CA SER A 267 -29.52 -50.34 -8.01
C SER A 267 -31.04 -50.34 -8.15
N HIS A 268 -31.77 -50.28 -7.03
CA HIS A 268 -33.23 -50.25 -6.98
C HIS A 268 -33.81 -48.84 -6.74
N THR A 269 -33.00 -47.85 -6.36
CA THR A 269 -33.44 -46.44 -6.25
C THR A 269 -33.73 -45.87 -7.64
N PRO A 270 -34.56 -44.82 -7.77
CA PRO A 270 -34.82 -44.19 -9.06
C PRO A 270 -33.53 -43.73 -9.75
N ASP A 271 -32.62 -43.12 -9.00
CA ASP A 271 -31.30 -42.65 -9.47
C ASP A 271 -30.38 -43.81 -9.86
N GLY A 272 -30.20 -44.80 -9.00
CA GLY A 272 -29.29 -45.92 -9.25
C GLY A 272 -29.75 -46.84 -10.39
N LYS A 273 -31.05 -46.87 -10.71
CA LYS A 273 -31.60 -47.46 -11.93
C LYS A 273 -31.10 -46.79 -13.21
N MET A 274 -30.72 -45.50 -13.17
CA MET A 274 -30.16 -44.81 -14.35
C MET A 274 -28.75 -45.33 -14.69
N TYR A 275 -28.00 -45.85 -13.72
CA TYR A 275 -26.64 -46.34 -13.95
C TYR A 275 -26.56 -47.53 -14.91
N SER A 276 -27.61 -48.37 -15.00
CA SER A 276 -27.67 -49.53 -15.90
C SER A 276 -28.21 -49.22 -17.30
N VAL A 277 -28.80 -48.03 -17.52
CA VAL A 277 -29.38 -47.66 -18.83
C VAL A 277 -28.41 -47.84 -20.01
N PRO A 278 -27.11 -47.48 -19.93
CA PRO A 278 -26.17 -47.75 -21.03
C PRO A 278 -26.02 -49.24 -21.36
N TYR A 279 -25.94 -50.11 -20.35
CA TYR A 279 -25.84 -51.56 -20.53
C TYR A 279 -27.14 -52.16 -21.11
N LEU A 280 -28.29 -51.75 -20.58
CA LEU A 280 -29.60 -52.21 -21.04
C LEU A 280 -29.88 -51.78 -22.49
N MET A 281 -29.50 -50.55 -22.85
CA MET A 281 -29.60 -50.04 -24.22
C MET A 281 -28.74 -50.85 -25.20
N LEU A 282 -27.51 -51.18 -24.83
CA LEU A 282 -26.56 -51.91 -25.68
C LEU A 282 -26.92 -53.40 -25.81
N SER A 283 -27.48 -54.00 -24.76
CA SER A 283 -27.97 -55.38 -24.76
C SER A 283 -29.38 -55.56 -25.33
N GLY A 284 -29.98 -54.51 -25.91
CA GLY A 284 -31.31 -54.56 -26.53
C GLY A 284 -32.50 -54.66 -25.56
N GLN A 285 -32.27 -54.50 -24.25
CA GLN A 285 -33.27 -54.63 -23.20
C GLN A 285 -34.08 -53.32 -23.02
N TYR A 286 -34.65 -52.82 -24.12
CA TYR A 286 -35.29 -51.50 -24.19
C TYR A 286 -36.47 -51.32 -23.22
N GLU A 287 -37.25 -52.36 -22.97
CA GLU A 287 -38.38 -52.31 -22.03
C GLU A 287 -37.92 -52.00 -20.59
N LYS A 288 -36.81 -52.60 -20.15
CA LYS A 288 -36.20 -52.31 -18.84
C LYS A 288 -35.65 -50.88 -18.76
N VAL A 289 -35.18 -50.31 -19.88
CA VAL A 289 -34.81 -48.88 -19.94
C VAL A 289 -36.05 -48.02 -19.68
N ILE A 290 -37.16 -48.29 -20.38
CA ILE A 290 -38.41 -47.55 -20.21
C ILE A 290 -38.92 -47.64 -18.76
N ASP A 291 -38.90 -48.82 -18.14
CA ASP A 291 -39.35 -48.99 -16.75
C ASP A 291 -38.44 -48.30 -15.73
N ASN A 292 -37.12 -48.31 -15.94
CA ASN A 292 -36.19 -47.50 -15.16
C ASN A 292 -36.52 -45.99 -15.30
N CYS A 293 -36.75 -45.52 -16.53
CA CYS A 293 -37.08 -44.12 -16.79
C CYS A 293 -38.41 -43.68 -16.17
N LYS A 294 -39.46 -44.53 -16.19
CA LYS A 294 -40.75 -44.26 -15.51
C LYS A 294 -40.56 -43.94 -14.03
N GLY A 295 -39.78 -44.76 -13.31
CA GLY A 295 -39.54 -44.57 -11.87
C GLY A 295 -38.86 -43.23 -11.55
N PHE A 296 -37.86 -42.83 -12.35
CA PHE A 296 -37.18 -41.54 -12.19
C PHE A 296 -38.08 -40.35 -12.52
N LYS A 297 -38.92 -40.45 -13.57
CA LYS A 297 -39.86 -39.38 -13.91
C LYS A 297 -40.89 -39.13 -12.82
N GLU A 298 -41.33 -40.18 -12.12
CA GLU A 298 -42.29 -40.02 -11.01
C GLU A 298 -41.66 -39.37 -9.78
N LEU A 299 -40.38 -39.67 -9.49
CA LEU A 299 -39.60 -38.94 -8.47
C LEU A 299 -39.52 -37.44 -8.81
N MET A 300 -39.13 -37.09 -10.04
CA MET A 300 -39.02 -35.70 -10.47
C MET A 300 -40.36 -34.95 -10.48
N ARG A 301 -41.47 -35.64 -10.79
CA ARG A 301 -42.83 -35.07 -10.69
C ARG A 301 -43.25 -34.79 -9.25
N THR A 302 -43.02 -35.74 -8.34
CA THR A 302 -43.36 -35.56 -6.91
C THR A 302 -42.52 -34.49 -6.23
N GLN A 303 -41.29 -34.26 -6.69
CA GLN A 303 -40.40 -33.17 -6.26
C GLN A 303 -40.66 -31.83 -6.99
N GLN A 304 -41.57 -31.78 -7.97
CA GLN A 304 -41.83 -30.64 -8.86
C GLN A 304 -40.63 -30.14 -9.70
N ASP A 305 -39.52 -30.89 -9.76
CA ASP A 305 -38.32 -30.53 -10.51
C ASP A 305 -38.29 -31.18 -11.91
N THR A 306 -39.31 -30.88 -12.72
CA THR A 306 -39.43 -31.39 -14.09
C THR A 306 -38.75 -30.49 -15.14
N LEU A 307 -38.18 -29.35 -14.72
CA LEU A 307 -37.51 -28.36 -15.56
C LEU A 307 -35.98 -28.38 -15.35
N ASN A 308 -35.36 -29.56 -15.45
CA ASN A 308 -33.92 -29.74 -15.27
C ASN A 308 -33.30 -30.64 -16.36
N GLU A 309 -31.97 -30.59 -16.50
CA GLU A 309 -31.22 -31.40 -17.47
C GLU A 309 -31.26 -32.91 -17.17
N GLN A 310 -31.49 -33.31 -15.92
CA GLN A 310 -31.58 -34.71 -15.53
C GLN A 310 -32.85 -35.34 -16.13
N TYR A 311 -34.00 -34.66 -16.00
CA TYR A 311 -35.28 -35.04 -16.60
C TYR A 311 -35.18 -35.08 -18.13
N LEU A 312 -34.57 -34.08 -18.77
CA LEU A 312 -34.28 -34.11 -20.21
C LEU A 312 -33.37 -35.28 -20.60
N THR A 313 -32.42 -35.68 -19.76
CA THR A 313 -31.55 -36.85 -20.00
C THR A 313 -32.34 -38.15 -19.95
N VAL A 314 -33.26 -38.29 -19.00
CA VAL A 314 -34.17 -39.46 -18.91
C VAL A 314 -35.12 -39.53 -20.10
N LEU A 315 -35.73 -38.41 -20.53
CA LEU A 315 -36.54 -38.38 -21.76
C LEU A 315 -35.71 -38.75 -23.01
N ARG A 316 -34.45 -38.28 -23.11
CA ARG A 316 -33.52 -38.68 -24.18
C ARG A 316 -33.19 -40.19 -24.14
N HIS A 317 -33.15 -40.81 -22.97
CA HIS A 317 -33.00 -42.27 -22.85
C HIS A 317 -34.26 -43.02 -23.31
N GLU A 318 -35.46 -42.56 -22.95
CA GLU A 318 -36.71 -43.15 -23.46
C GLU A 318 -36.82 -43.04 -24.99
N VAL A 319 -36.49 -41.87 -25.57
CA VAL A 319 -36.46 -41.70 -27.04
C VAL A 319 -35.54 -42.73 -27.69
N LYS A 320 -34.35 -42.98 -27.14
CA LYS A 320 -33.42 -44.00 -27.67
C LYS A 320 -33.99 -45.42 -27.56
N ALA A 321 -34.62 -45.76 -26.43
CA ALA A 321 -35.22 -47.07 -26.22
C ALA A 321 -36.43 -47.30 -27.14
N TYR A 322 -37.36 -46.35 -27.25
CA TYR A 322 -38.50 -46.45 -28.17
C TYR A 322 -38.08 -46.48 -29.64
N LEU A 323 -37.03 -45.75 -30.03
CA LEU A 323 -36.42 -45.89 -31.37
C LEU A 323 -35.89 -47.31 -31.62
N GLY A 324 -35.21 -47.92 -30.64
CA GLY A 324 -34.76 -49.32 -30.70
C GLY A 324 -35.91 -50.34 -30.77
N MET A 325 -37.09 -49.98 -30.25
CA MET A 325 -38.33 -50.76 -30.37
C MET A 325 -39.18 -50.42 -31.61
N HIS A 326 -38.72 -49.54 -32.51
CA HIS A 326 -39.49 -49.02 -33.66
C HIS A 326 -40.83 -48.35 -33.29
N LYS A 327 -40.94 -47.82 -32.06
CA LYS A 327 -42.13 -47.16 -31.50
C LYS A 327 -42.14 -45.65 -31.82
N TYR A 328 -42.31 -45.34 -33.10
CA TYR A 328 -42.14 -43.98 -33.62
C TYR A 328 -43.17 -42.96 -33.12
N LYS A 329 -44.36 -43.39 -32.69
CA LYS A 329 -45.39 -42.49 -32.15
C LYS A 329 -44.97 -41.97 -30.77
N GLU A 330 -44.58 -42.86 -29.88
CA GLU A 330 -44.08 -42.54 -28.54
C GLU A 330 -42.80 -41.67 -28.61
N VAL A 331 -41.95 -41.91 -29.61
CA VAL A 331 -40.79 -41.04 -29.91
C VAL A 331 -41.22 -39.61 -30.25
N ALA A 332 -42.27 -39.41 -31.05
CA ALA A 332 -42.77 -38.08 -31.39
C ALA A 332 -43.35 -37.37 -30.16
N GLU A 333 -44.22 -38.03 -29.40
CA GLU A 333 -44.85 -37.49 -28.18
C GLU A 333 -43.79 -37.04 -27.14
N ILE A 334 -42.73 -37.83 -26.95
CA ILE A 334 -41.63 -37.48 -26.02
C ILE A 334 -40.74 -36.38 -26.59
N ARG A 335 -40.54 -36.30 -27.92
CA ARG A 335 -39.79 -35.19 -28.54
C ARG A 335 -40.50 -33.85 -28.40
N GLU A 336 -41.83 -33.80 -28.58
CA GLU A 336 -42.61 -32.59 -28.28
C GLU A 336 -42.48 -32.17 -26.82
N THR A 337 -42.50 -33.14 -25.89
CA THR A 337 -42.27 -32.89 -24.46
C THR A 337 -40.86 -32.33 -24.19
N ILE A 338 -39.83 -32.88 -24.85
CA ILE A 338 -38.45 -32.39 -24.77
C ILE A 338 -38.36 -30.95 -25.29
N LEU A 339 -38.99 -30.63 -26.43
CA LEU A 339 -38.99 -29.28 -26.99
C LEU A 339 -39.62 -28.26 -26.04
N ALA A 340 -40.82 -28.55 -25.53
CA ALA A 340 -41.51 -27.66 -24.58
C ALA A 340 -40.71 -27.42 -23.29
N ILE A 341 -40.06 -28.46 -22.74
CA ILE A 341 -39.20 -28.32 -21.55
C ILE A 341 -37.92 -27.56 -21.89
N THR A 342 -37.32 -27.80 -23.06
CA THR A 342 -36.12 -27.09 -23.55
C THR A 342 -36.42 -25.60 -23.70
N ASP A 343 -37.56 -25.21 -24.28
CA ASP A 343 -37.95 -23.80 -24.40
C ASP A 343 -38.25 -23.15 -23.04
N SER A 344 -38.82 -23.90 -22.09
CA SER A 344 -39.02 -23.44 -20.71
C SER A 344 -37.69 -23.21 -19.99
N ILE A 345 -36.73 -24.15 -20.11
CA ILE A 345 -35.37 -24.02 -19.57
C ILE A 345 -34.64 -22.84 -20.22
N ASN A 346 -34.66 -22.73 -21.55
CA ASN A 346 -34.09 -21.59 -22.28
C ASN A 346 -34.67 -20.25 -21.83
N THR A 347 -35.98 -20.20 -21.55
CA THR A 347 -36.66 -18.99 -21.04
C THR A 347 -36.23 -18.67 -19.61
N ARG A 348 -36.14 -19.68 -18.73
CA ARG A 348 -35.58 -19.53 -17.39
C ARG A 348 -34.12 -19.06 -17.46
N ASP A 349 -33.32 -19.59 -18.37
CA ASP A 349 -31.91 -19.24 -18.49
C ASP A 349 -31.71 -17.84 -19.06
N ARG A 350 -32.59 -17.36 -19.95
CA ARG A 350 -32.65 -15.93 -20.34
C ARG A 350 -32.97 -15.02 -19.15
N ASN A 351 -33.95 -15.40 -18.31
CA ASN A 351 -34.28 -14.65 -17.09
C ASN A 351 -33.13 -14.69 -16.08
N ASN A 352 -32.47 -15.85 -15.94
CA ASN A 352 -31.26 -16.00 -15.14
C ASN A 352 -30.17 -15.06 -15.65
N VAL A 353 -29.86 -15.05 -16.95
CA VAL A 353 -28.88 -14.13 -17.56
C VAL A 353 -29.23 -12.66 -17.33
N ALA A 354 -30.52 -12.28 -17.32
CA ALA A 354 -30.93 -10.93 -16.94
C ALA A 354 -30.63 -10.62 -15.45
N LEU A 355 -30.82 -11.58 -14.54
CA LEU A 355 -30.38 -11.49 -13.15
C LEU A 355 -28.84 -11.45 -13.04
N GLU A 356 -28.11 -12.24 -13.84
CA GLU A 356 -26.64 -12.22 -13.89
C GLU A 356 -26.14 -10.83 -14.33
N LEU A 357 -26.75 -10.23 -15.36
CA LEU A 357 -26.44 -8.89 -15.85
C LEU A 357 -26.74 -7.82 -14.81
N ASN A 358 -27.95 -7.81 -14.23
CA ASN A 358 -28.33 -6.85 -13.19
C ASN A 358 -27.41 -6.93 -11.97
N ALA A 359 -27.05 -8.15 -11.55
CA ALA A 359 -26.11 -8.37 -10.46
C ALA A 359 -24.68 -7.95 -10.85
N MET A 360 -24.22 -8.21 -12.08
CA MET A 360 -22.91 -7.74 -12.55
C MET A 360 -22.83 -6.21 -12.61
N TYR A 361 -23.82 -5.52 -13.19
CA TYR A 361 -23.83 -4.06 -13.28
C TYR A 361 -23.90 -3.39 -11.90
N GLY A 362 -24.83 -3.82 -11.03
CA GLY A 362 -24.93 -3.30 -9.65
C GLY A 362 -23.75 -3.68 -8.75
N VAL A 363 -22.84 -4.52 -9.22
CA VAL A 363 -21.57 -4.85 -8.57
C VAL A 363 -20.42 -4.06 -9.17
N SER A 364 -20.31 -3.96 -10.49
CA SER A 364 -19.27 -3.15 -11.14
C SER A 364 -19.36 -1.68 -10.74
N GLU A 365 -20.57 -1.14 -10.65
CA GLU A 365 -20.81 0.24 -10.16
C GLU A 365 -20.30 0.42 -8.71
N LYS A 366 -20.49 -0.59 -7.84
CA LYS A 366 -19.97 -0.57 -6.47
C LYS A 366 -18.46 -0.80 -6.40
N GLU A 367 -17.91 -1.62 -7.28
CA GLU A 367 -16.46 -1.86 -7.37
C GLU A 367 -15.73 -0.62 -7.90
N GLU A 368 -16.26 0.06 -8.91
CA GLU A 368 -15.76 1.36 -9.39
C GLU A 368 -15.82 2.40 -8.27
N TYR A 369 -16.95 2.52 -7.55
CA TYR A 369 -17.07 3.42 -6.41
C TYR A 369 -16.08 3.13 -5.27
N ILE A 370 -15.84 1.85 -4.94
CA ILE A 370 -14.84 1.44 -3.94
C ILE A 370 -13.42 1.72 -4.43
N ALA A 371 -13.12 1.48 -5.71
CA ALA A 371 -11.83 1.77 -6.30
C ALA A 371 -11.55 3.28 -6.32
N GLU A 372 -12.55 4.10 -6.65
CA GLU A 372 -12.47 5.55 -6.59
C GLU A 372 -12.26 6.03 -5.15
N GLN A 373 -13.03 5.53 -4.16
CA GLN A 373 -12.79 5.85 -2.75
C GLN A 373 -11.38 5.44 -2.28
N ALA A 374 -10.88 4.27 -2.67
CA ALA A 374 -9.53 3.81 -2.33
C ALA A 374 -8.44 4.68 -2.97
N PHE A 375 -8.66 5.15 -4.20
CA PHE A 375 -7.79 6.09 -4.90
C PHE A 375 -7.78 7.47 -4.23
N GLN A 376 -8.96 8.00 -3.87
CA GLN A 376 -9.10 9.25 -3.11
C GLN A 376 -8.43 9.14 -1.73
N LEU A 377 -8.54 8.01 -1.03
CA LEU A 377 -7.83 7.74 0.22
C LEU A 377 -6.30 7.72 0.03
N ARG A 378 -5.78 7.11 -1.05
CA ARG A 378 -4.35 7.15 -1.39
C ARG A 378 -3.89 8.59 -1.65
N ILE A 379 -4.60 9.35 -2.49
CA ILE A 379 -4.28 10.76 -2.77
C ILE A 379 -4.27 11.57 -1.47
N ARG A 380 -5.32 11.46 -0.65
CA ARG A 380 -5.41 12.18 0.63
C ARG A 380 -4.21 11.88 1.53
N ASN A 381 -3.81 10.62 1.65
CA ASN A 381 -2.68 10.22 2.48
C ASN A 381 -1.35 10.76 1.93
N ILE A 382 -1.14 10.72 0.60
CA ILE A 382 0.05 11.31 -0.05
C ILE A 382 0.09 12.83 0.19
N THR A 383 -1.03 13.53 0.02
CA THR A 383 -1.14 14.98 0.26
C THR A 383 -0.87 15.34 1.73
N LEU A 384 -1.36 14.54 2.69
CA LEU A 384 -1.07 14.74 4.12
C LEU A 384 0.42 14.52 4.44
N CYS A 385 1.06 13.49 3.88
CA CYS A 385 2.50 13.29 4.01
C CYS A 385 3.30 14.46 3.42
N PHE A 386 2.93 14.95 2.24
CA PHE A 386 3.56 16.11 1.61
C PHE A 386 3.43 17.37 2.47
N LEU A 387 2.22 17.65 3.00
CA LEU A 387 1.98 18.78 3.92
C LEU A 387 2.83 18.68 5.19
N ALA A 388 2.95 17.48 5.77
CA ALA A 388 3.81 17.25 6.93
C ALA A 388 5.29 17.53 6.60
N CYS A 389 5.79 17.07 5.45
CA CYS A 389 7.15 17.39 4.99
C CYS A 389 7.38 18.90 4.82
N VAL A 390 6.41 19.63 4.25
CA VAL A 390 6.48 21.10 4.12
C VAL A 390 6.54 21.79 5.49
N VAL A 391 5.72 21.36 6.47
CA VAL A 391 5.76 21.91 7.84
C VAL A 391 7.09 21.63 8.53
N VAL A 392 7.66 20.43 8.38
CA VAL A 392 8.98 20.12 8.93
C VAL A 392 10.08 20.98 8.28
N LEU A 393 10.02 21.20 6.97
CA LEU A 393 10.96 22.07 6.25
C LEU A 393 10.85 23.54 6.67
N THR A 394 9.65 24.09 6.85
CA THR A 394 9.48 25.48 7.30
C THR A 394 9.96 25.67 8.74
N LEU A 395 9.65 24.74 9.65
CA LEU A 395 10.17 24.76 11.02
C LEU A 395 11.70 24.68 11.06
N PHE A 396 12.31 23.82 10.23
CA PHE A 396 13.77 23.74 10.10
C PHE A 396 14.40 25.04 9.58
N LEU A 397 13.79 25.69 8.59
CA LEU A 397 14.26 26.98 8.06
C LEU A 397 14.14 28.10 9.11
N VAL A 398 13.02 28.17 9.83
CA VAL A 398 12.81 29.15 10.92
C VAL A 398 13.85 28.94 12.03
N TRP A 399 14.06 27.71 12.47
CA TRP A 399 15.09 27.37 13.45
C TRP A 399 16.50 27.78 12.97
N ARG A 400 16.83 27.50 11.69
CA ARG A 400 18.12 27.87 11.10
C ARG A 400 18.33 29.39 11.08
N LEU A 401 17.30 30.16 10.73
CA LEU A 401 17.34 31.62 10.72
C LEU A 401 17.47 32.21 12.13
N TRP A 402 16.70 31.70 13.09
CA TRP A 402 16.80 32.10 14.50
C TRP A 402 18.21 31.84 15.06
N ARG A 403 18.74 30.63 14.84
CA ARG A 403 20.09 30.23 15.26
C ARG A 403 21.17 31.08 14.59
N PHE A 404 21.02 31.44 13.31
CA PHE A 404 21.95 32.35 12.63
C PHE A 404 21.94 33.75 13.25
N ASN A 405 20.75 34.35 13.42
CA ASN A 405 20.63 35.70 13.99
C ASN A 405 21.21 35.78 15.41
N HIS A 406 20.94 34.76 16.24
CA HIS A 406 21.44 34.73 17.62
C HIS A 406 22.98 34.66 17.68
N ILE A 407 23.64 33.98 16.74
CA ILE A 407 25.11 33.95 16.63
C ILE A 407 25.66 35.30 16.18
N VAL A 408 24.99 35.98 15.24
CA VAL A 408 25.40 37.31 14.76
C VAL A 408 25.31 38.33 15.90
N GLU A 409 24.22 38.34 16.67
CA GLU A 409 24.06 39.25 17.81
C GLU A 409 25.12 39.01 18.89
N TYR A 410 25.44 37.75 19.20
CA TYR A 410 26.52 37.42 20.15
C TYR A 410 27.89 37.96 19.69
N LYS A 411 28.26 37.71 18.43
CA LYS A 411 29.52 38.22 17.85
C LYS A 411 29.58 39.75 17.85
N ASN A 412 28.46 40.41 17.53
CA ASN A 412 28.38 41.86 17.50
C ASN A 412 28.53 42.49 18.89
N ARG A 413 27.97 41.87 19.95
CA ARG A 413 28.19 42.33 21.35
C ARG A 413 29.66 42.26 21.76
N MET A 414 30.33 41.13 21.49
CA MET A 414 31.76 40.96 21.80
C MET A 414 32.64 41.98 21.07
N LEU A 415 32.38 42.24 19.79
CA LEU A 415 33.20 43.17 19.01
C LEU A 415 32.98 44.63 19.43
N ALA A 416 31.76 45.00 19.83
CA ALA A 416 31.45 46.31 20.42
C ALA A 416 32.16 46.53 21.76
N GLN A 417 32.29 45.51 22.61
CA GLN A 417 33.07 45.59 23.85
C GLN A 417 34.56 45.88 23.56
N LEU A 418 35.19 45.17 22.62
CA LEU A 418 36.59 45.40 22.23
C LEU A 418 36.83 46.80 21.64
N ILE A 419 35.90 47.32 20.85
CA ILE A 419 35.98 48.71 20.34
C ILE A 419 35.91 49.71 21.50
N ASN A 420 35.01 49.48 22.45
CA ASN A 420 34.84 50.33 23.62
C ASN A 420 36.08 50.38 24.51
N GLU A 421 36.72 49.23 24.73
CA GLU A 421 37.95 49.10 25.51
C GLU A 421 39.11 49.86 24.85
N ARG A 422 39.34 49.67 23.54
CA ARG A 422 40.38 50.41 22.79
C ARG A 422 40.21 51.92 22.84
N ILE A 423 38.97 52.42 22.83
CA ILE A 423 38.68 53.86 22.92
C ILE A 423 38.88 54.38 24.35
N SER A 424 38.62 53.55 25.36
CA SER A 424 38.95 53.86 26.75
C SER A 424 40.46 54.01 26.92
N ASN A 425 41.24 53.03 26.45
CA ASN A 425 42.70 53.05 26.58
C ASN A 425 43.32 54.25 25.85
N ARG A 426 42.91 54.54 24.60
CA ARG A 426 43.32 55.78 23.91
C ARG A 426 43.02 57.06 24.70
N LYS A 427 41.92 57.09 25.46
CA LYS A 427 41.59 58.26 26.29
C LYS A 427 42.55 58.37 27.49
N TYR A 428 42.89 57.25 28.13
CA TYR A 428 43.92 57.23 29.18
C TYR A 428 45.29 57.66 28.63
N ASP A 429 45.72 57.14 27.47
CA ASP A 429 46.99 57.53 26.84
C ASP A 429 47.05 59.04 26.52
N THR A 430 45.94 59.60 26.01
CA THR A 430 45.84 61.04 25.70
C THR A 430 45.91 61.89 26.97
N GLN A 431 45.18 61.51 28.02
CA GLN A 431 45.17 62.23 29.30
C GLN A 431 46.51 62.13 30.04
N LEU A 432 47.23 61.01 29.87
CA LEU A 432 48.58 60.84 30.38
C LEU A 432 49.56 61.77 29.65
N SER A 433 49.49 61.84 28.32
CA SER A 433 50.32 62.73 27.51
C SER A 433 50.07 64.22 27.80
N GLU A 434 48.83 64.61 28.07
CA GLU A 434 48.49 65.99 28.47
C GLU A 434 49.02 66.34 29.87
N ALA A 435 49.00 65.38 30.81
CA ALA A 435 49.53 65.56 32.16
C ALA A 435 51.06 65.71 32.21
N TYR A 436 51.80 64.97 31.38
CA TYR A 436 53.27 65.11 31.30
C TYR A 436 53.73 66.35 30.52
N GLY A 437 52.89 66.93 29.65
CA GLY A 437 53.21 68.12 28.88
C GLY A 437 53.29 69.44 29.68
N GLN A 438 52.83 69.47 30.93
CA GLN A 438 52.78 70.68 31.77
C GLN A 438 53.88 70.75 32.85
N LEU A 439 54.80 69.77 32.91
CA LEU A 439 55.84 69.65 33.96
C LEU A 439 57.23 69.33 33.38
N ALA A 440 57.77 70.19 32.50
CA ALA A 440 59.06 69.91 31.82
C ALA A 440 59.95 71.12 31.43
N VAL A 441 60.03 72.18 32.23
CA VAL A 441 61.15 73.17 32.27
C VAL A 441 61.12 73.76 33.71
N THR A 442 62.03 73.53 34.66
CA THR A 442 63.52 73.54 34.68
C THR A 442 64.10 72.63 35.79
N SER A 443 65.18 71.87 35.50
CA SER A 443 66.42 71.79 36.32
C SER A 443 67.31 70.65 35.82
N GLU A 444 68.62 70.88 35.78
CA GLU A 444 69.65 69.99 35.20
C GLU A 444 69.94 68.73 36.06
N ILE A 445 70.44 67.66 35.42
CA ILE A 445 71.77 67.04 35.65
C ILE A 445 71.96 65.81 34.73
N GLU A 446 73.13 65.75 34.10
CA GLU A 446 73.72 64.69 33.24
C GLU A 446 74.36 63.51 34.05
N PRO A 447 75.04 62.49 33.46
CA PRO A 447 74.89 61.80 32.17
C PRO A 447 75.03 60.24 32.29
N GLU A 448 74.97 59.51 31.15
CA GLU A 448 75.82 58.35 30.75
C GLU A 448 75.20 57.74 29.47
N VAL A 449 75.73 57.95 28.25
CA VAL A 449 76.97 57.42 27.64
C VAL A 449 77.03 55.90 27.58
N ILE A 450 76.87 55.35 26.36
CA ILE A 450 77.81 54.37 25.75
C ILE A 450 77.63 54.41 24.22
N SER A 451 78.75 54.34 23.50
CA SER A 451 78.91 54.57 22.06
C SER A 451 79.09 53.29 21.25
N SER A 452 78.69 53.31 19.97
CA SER A 452 79.45 52.90 18.76
C SER A 452 78.51 53.01 17.54
N GLU A 453 78.76 53.92 16.58
CA GLU A 453 79.66 53.79 15.40
C GLU A 453 79.13 52.75 14.37
N GLU A 454 79.16 52.90 13.04
CA GLU A 454 79.45 53.95 12.03
C GLU A 454 78.86 53.42 10.67
N LEU A 455 78.62 54.14 9.56
CA LEU A 455 78.75 55.53 9.08
C LEU A 455 77.74 55.75 7.90
N ASN A 456 77.22 56.99 7.74
CA ASN A 456 76.83 57.69 6.49
C ASN A 456 75.87 57.06 5.43
N GLU A 457 75.05 57.83 4.69
CA GLU A 457 75.10 59.27 4.40
C GLU A 457 73.71 59.85 4.07
N THR A 458 73.25 60.89 4.81
CA THR A 458 72.70 62.18 4.30
C THR A 458 71.94 62.96 5.38
N ASP A 459 72.64 63.88 6.04
CA ASP A 459 72.05 64.82 7.01
C ASP A 459 71.15 65.88 6.36
N LYS A 460 69.84 65.85 6.68
CA LYS A 460 69.00 67.06 6.65
C LYS A 460 67.66 67.04 7.40
N VAL A 461 67.42 66.05 8.28
CA VAL A 461 66.04 65.72 8.71
C VAL A 461 65.73 65.99 10.20
N SER A 462 66.70 65.83 11.11
CA SER A 462 66.46 65.85 12.57
C SER A 462 65.80 67.13 13.13
N GLY A 463 66.11 68.31 12.56
CA GLY A 463 65.52 69.57 13.02
C GLY A 463 64.08 69.81 12.56
N GLU A 464 63.75 69.48 11.31
CA GLU A 464 62.42 69.75 10.74
C GLU A 464 61.37 68.78 11.30
N GLU A 465 61.72 67.53 11.63
CA GLU A 465 60.77 66.58 12.21
C GLU A 465 60.31 66.97 13.62
N GLU A 466 61.20 67.50 14.46
CA GLU A 466 60.84 67.92 15.82
C GLU A 466 60.07 69.26 15.83
N GLU A 467 60.34 70.15 14.87
CA GLU A 467 59.52 71.33 14.59
C GLU A 467 58.11 70.91 14.11
N ASN A 468 58.04 69.99 13.14
CA ASN A 468 56.78 69.44 12.60
C ASN A 468 55.93 68.79 13.69
N LYS A 469 56.52 68.05 14.65
CA LYS A 469 55.78 67.51 15.81
C LYS A 469 55.15 68.61 16.67
N LYS A 470 55.89 69.67 17.00
CA LYS A 470 55.39 70.79 17.82
C LYS A 470 54.27 71.55 17.11
N ILE A 471 54.44 71.83 15.82
CA ILE A 471 53.41 72.46 14.98
C ILE A 471 52.17 71.55 14.89
N PHE A 472 52.35 70.24 14.71
CA PHE A 472 51.23 69.28 14.68
C PHE A 472 50.54 69.15 16.04
N GLN A 473 51.25 69.19 17.16
CA GLN A 473 50.66 69.17 18.50
C GLN A 473 49.72 70.36 18.71
N GLU A 474 50.17 71.57 18.36
CA GLU A 474 49.35 72.77 18.48
C GLU A 474 48.17 72.78 17.50
N LEU A 475 48.38 72.34 16.25
CA LEU A 475 47.29 72.13 15.29
C LEU A 475 46.25 71.14 15.83
N ASN A 476 46.70 69.99 16.33
CA ASN A 476 45.83 68.95 16.86
C ASN A 476 45.08 69.43 18.10
N ARG A 477 45.71 70.24 18.97
CA ARG A 477 45.06 70.90 20.09
C ARG A 477 43.91 71.79 19.61
N ILE A 478 44.17 72.70 18.68
CA ILE A 478 43.14 73.59 18.10
C ILE A 478 42.02 72.79 17.42
N VAL A 479 42.35 71.86 16.53
CA VAL A 479 41.38 71.03 15.79
C VAL A 479 40.49 70.20 16.73
N VAL A 480 41.05 69.64 17.81
CA VAL A 480 40.30 68.83 18.77
C VAL A 480 39.50 69.67 19.76
N GLN A 481 40.07 70.78 20.26
CA GLN A 481 39.44 71.68 21.23
C GLN A 481 38.26 72.43 20.62
N ASP A 482 38.46 73.05 19.45
CA ASP A 482 37.43 73.84 18.75
C ASP A 482 36.54 72.95 17.86
N GLN A 483 36.76 71.63 17.89
CA GLN A 483 35.99 70.60 17.19
C GLN A 483 35.88 70.84 15.67
N LEU A 484 36.88 71.46 15.05
CA LEU A 484 36.88 71.84 13.63
C LEU A 484 36.60 70.66 12.69
N TYR A 485 37.01 69.45 13.09
CA TYR A 485 36.74 68.20 12.37
C TYR A 485 35.23 67.88 12.22
N LEU A 486 34.33 68.50 12.97
CA LEU A 486 32.88 68.36 12.80
C LEU A 486 32.32 69.18 11.63
N SER A 487 33.03 70.19 11.14
CA SER A 487 32.63 70.89 9.91
C SER A 487 32.79 69.95 8.70
N PRO A 488 31.74 69.69 7.90
CA PRO A 488 31.86 68.84 6.71
C PRO A 488 32.67 69.51 5.58
N GLU A 489 32.75 70.84 5.59
CA GLU A 489 33.41 71.69 4.58
C GLU A 489 34.91 71.90 4.85
N LEU A 490 35.41 71.48 6.02
CA LEU A 490 36.81 71.68 6.43
C LEU A 490 37.78 71.16 5.36
N SER A 491 38.56 72.08 4.79
CA SER A 491 39.59 71.80 3.78
C SER A 491 40.98 71.66 4.41
N ARG A 492 41.93 71.19 3.60
CA ARG A 492 43.35 71.14 4.00
C ARG A 492 43.91 72.56 4.13
N GLU A 493 43.47 73.43 3.23
CA GLU A 493 43.89 74.82 3.09
C GLU A 493 43.56 75.62 4.36
N ASP A 494 42.39 75.40 4.96
CA ASP A 494 41.97 76.05 6.21
C ASP A 494 42.93 75.70 7.37
N LEU A 495 43.26 74.42 7.53
CA LEU A 495 44.19 73.98 8.57
C LEU A 495 45.63 74.40 8.29
N ALA A 496 46.05 74.44 7.02
CA ALA A 496 47.38 74.90 6.64
C ALA A 496 47.59 76.39 6.96
N GLN A 497 46.54 77.21 6.82
CA GLN A 497 46.56 78.63 7.22
C GLN A 497 46.71 78.83 8.73
N ILE A 498 46.04 78.01 9.57
CA ILE A 498 46.11 78.09 11.04
C ILE A 498 47.56 77.93 11.55
N VAL A 499 48.35 77.06 10.93
CA VAL A 499 49.77 76.87 11.27
C VAL A 499 50.74 77.60 10.34
N HIS A 500 50.23 78.50 9.49
CA HIS A 500 51.01 79.29 8.52
C HIS A 500 51.95 78.45 7.61
N LEU A 501 51.52 77.24 7.26
CA LEU A 501 52.27 76.34 6.38
C LEU A 501 51.72 76.37 4.95
N ASN A 502 52.59 76.16 3.97
CA ASN A 502 52.13 75.86 2.61
C ASN A 502 51.57 74.42 2.53
N ASN A 503 50.69 74.19 1.55
CA ASN A 503 49.99 72.91 1.34
C ASN A 503 50.90 71.68 1.19
N ALA A 504 52.13 71.84 0.72
CA ALA A 504 53.08 70.74 0.56
C ALA A 504 53.75 70.39 1.90
N ARG A 505 54.25 71.38 2.65
CA ARG A 505 54.82 71.19 3.99
C ARG A 505 53.77 70.67 4.97
N PHE A 506 52.54 71.19 4.91
CA PHE A 506 51.41 70.68 5.69
C PHE A 506 51.08 69.21 5.38
N ALA A 507 50.99 68.83 4.10
CA ALA A 507 50.68 67.45 3.72
C ALA A 507 51.79 66.46 4.11
N ARG A 508 53.05 66.92 4.13
CA ARG A 508 54.21 66.17 4.63
C ARG A 508 54.14 66.00 6.14
N MET A 509 54.02 67.09 6.90
CA MET A 509 53.86 67.11 8.36
C MET A 509 52.72 66.19 8.84
N ILE A 510 51.52 66.28 8.25
CA ILE A 510 50.40 65.41 8.63
C ILE A 510 50.74 63.93 8.40
N ARG A 511 51.44 63.59 7.31
CA ARG A 511 51.83 62.20 7.04
C ARG A 511 52.90 61.69 8.00
N GLU A 512 53.88 62.52 8.33
CA GLU A 512 54.93 62.22 9.29
C GLU A 512 54.34 62.01 10.71
N CYS A 513 53.50 62.94 11.18
CA CYS A 513 52.97 62.90 12.55
C CYS A 513 51.78 61.94 12.75
N THR A 514 51.00 61.61 11.72
CA THR A 514 49.79 60.76 11.85
C THR A 514 49.85 59.42 11.11
N GLY A 515 50.88 59.21 10.29
CA GLY A 515 50.97 58.05 9.38
C GLY A 515 49.95 58.04 8.25
N THR A 516 49.16 59.11 8.06
CA THR A 516 48.09 59.18 7.06
C THR A 516 47.97 60.57 6.43
N ASN A 517 47.09 60.74 5.44
CA ASN A 517 46.83 62.06 4.85
C ASN A 517 45.78 62.86 5.65
N PHE A 518 45.61 64.15 5.32
CA PHE A 518 44.61 65.05 5.94
C PHE A 518 43.23 64.40 6.09
N ASN A 519 42.68 63.81 5.02
CA ASN A 519 41.39 63.13 5.06
C ASN A 519 41.39 61.93 6.01
N GLY A 520 42.50 61.18 6.09
CA GLY A 520 42.65 60.10 7.06
C GLY A 520 42.61 60.60 8.50
N TYR A 521 43.40 61.63 8.81
CA TYR A 521 43.47 62.23 10.15
C TYR A 521 42.11 62.79 10.60
N ILE A 522 41.44 63.59 9.77
CA ILE A 522 40.12 64.15 10.09
C ILE A 522 39.06 63.04 10.23
N ASN A 523 39.04 62.04 9.34
CA ASN A 523 38.07 60.96 9.44
C ASN A 523 38.30 60.05 10.67
N GLU A 524 39.52 59.89 11.17
CA GLU A 524 39.78 59.21 12.44
C GLU A 524 39.15 59.93 13.63
N LEU A 525 39.25 61.27 13.67
CA LEU A 525 38.58 62.09 14.68
C LEU A 525 37.06 61.99 14.56
N ARG A 526 36.51 62.15 13.34
CA ARG A 526 35.07 62.03 13.06
C ARG A 526 34.50 60.65 13.43
N ILE A 527 35.19 59.54 13.13
CA ILE A 527 34.76 58.19 13.56
C ILE A 527 34.78 58.09 15.09
N THR A 528 35.86 58.56 15.73
CA THR A 528 35.99 58.51 17.19
C THR A 528 34.89 59.31 17.88
N TYR A 529 34.51 60.46 17.32
CA TYR A 529 33.37 61.25 17.76
C TYR A 529 32.04 60.55 17.51
N ALA A 530 31.81 59.96 16.32
CA ALA A 530 30.61 59.19 16.01
C ALA A 530 30.38 58.05 17.01
N ILE A 531 31.44 57.36 17.45
CA ILE A 531 31.36 56.32 18.49
C ILE A 531 30.98 56.93 19.85
N LYS A 532 31.59 58.06 20.25
CA LYS A 532 31.21 58.79 21.48
C LYS A 532 29.75 59.25 21.42
N LEU A 533 29.27 59.74 20.28
CA LEU A 533 27.91 60.22 20.07
C LEU A 533 26.88 59.08 20.10
N MET A 534 27.17 57.94 19.47
CA MET A 534 26.34 56.71 19.59
C MET A 534 26.19 56.26 21.04
N LYS A 535 27.24 56.40 21.86
CA LYS A 535 27.19 56.10 23.29
C LYS A 535 26.41 57.17 24.07
N LYS A 536 26.65 58.46 23.85
CA LYS A 536 25.98 59.55 24.58
C LYS A 536 24.48 59.68 24.24
N CYS A 537 24.13 59.52 22.97
CA CYS A 537 22.80 59.81 22.42
C CYS A 537 22.19 58.58 21.72
N PRO A 538 21.73 57.54 22.46
CA PRO A 538 21.21 56.30 21.87
C PRO A 538 19.96 56.53 21.00
N ASN A 539 19.23 57.62 21.16
CA ASN A 539 18.04 57.89 20.37
C ASN A 539 18.33 58.48 18.97
N TYR A 540 19.58 58.88 18.68
CA TYR A 540 19.92 59.49 17.39
C TYR A 540 19.88 58.45 16.25
N THR A 541 19.38 58.85 15.09
CA THR A 541 19.44 58.02 13.88
C THR A 541 20.87 57.94 13.36
N ILE A 542 21.23 56.89 12.61
CA ILE A 542 22.57 56.78 12.01
C ILE A 542 22.83 57.92 11.01
N ARG A 543 21.77 58.49 10.43
CA ARG A 543 21.85 59.72 9.62
C ARG A 543 22.26 60.91 10.48
N ALA A 544 21.52 61.21 11.54
CA ALA A 544 21.87 62.29 12.47
C ALA A 544 23.30 62.12 13.03
N ILE A 545 23.74 60.89 13.33
CA ILE A 545 25.12 60.63 13.77
C ILE A 545 26.15 60.92 12.67
N ALA A 546 25.84 60.70 11.39
CA ALA A 546 26.72 61.06 10.29
C ALA A 546 26.83 62.59 10.16
N ASP A 547 25.68 63.26 10.17
CA ASP A 547 25.55 64.71 10.01
C ASP A 547 26.28 65.44 11.17
N GLU A 548 25.98 65.07 12.42
CA GLU A 548 26.62 65.61 13.66
C GLU A 548 28.10 65.23 13.82
N SER A 549 28.60 64.24 13.08
CA SER A 549 30.03 63.86 13.09
C SER A 549 30.79 64.41 11.88
N GLY A 550 30.22 65.36 11.13
CA GLY A 550 30.88 66.03 10.00
C GLY A 550 31.02 65.19 8.74
N PHE A 551 30.22 64.13 8.55
CA PHE A 551 30.23 63.34 7.32
C PHE A 551 29.20 63.83 6.30
N ASN A 552 29.66 64.17 5.09
CA ASN A 552 28.83 64.59 3.96
C ASN A 552 27.73 63.59 3.53
N SER A 553 27.78 62.32 3.96
CA SER A 553 26.67 61.39 3.78
C SER A 553 26.76 60.16 4.69
N THR A 554 25.62 59.55 4.99
CA THR A 554 25.52 58.30 5.76
C THR A 554 26.32 57.13 5.16
N PRO A 555 26.35 56.88 3.83
CA PRO A 555 27.19 55.83 3.23
C PRO A 555 28.70 56.01 3.49
N ILE A 556 29.20 57.26 3.53
CA ILE A 556 30.61 57.55 3.84
C ILE A 556 30.91 57.14 5.30
N LEU A 557 30.06 57.52 6.25
CA LEU A 557 30.16 57.03 7.64
C LEU A 557 30.15 55.50 7.69
N TYR A 558 29.21 54.83 7.03
CA TYR A 558 29.13 53.36 7.03
C TYR A 558 30.41 52.69 6.55
N ASN A 559 30.96 53.13 5.41
CA ASN A 559 32.16 52.55 4.83
C ASN A 559 33.40 52.78 5.71
N LEU A 560 33.60 54.01 6.19
CA LEU A 560 34.77 54.37 6.98
C LEU A 560 34.71 53.76 8.40
N PHE A 561 33.55 53.82 9.05
CA PHE A 561 33.32 53.20 10.36
C PHE A 561 33.50 51.68 10.30
N LYS A 562 32.99 51.00 9.27
CA LYS A 562 33.20 49.56 9.09
C LYS A 562 34.64 49.20 8.79
N LYS A 563 35.32 49.97 7.93
CA LYS A 563 36.76 49.80 7.66
C LYS A 563 37.60 49.97 8.94
N LYS A 564 37.21 50.87 9.84
CA LYS A 564 37.95 51.14 11.07
C LYS A 564 37.66 50.17 12.23
N THR A 565 36.40 49.81 12.42
CA THR A 565 35.92 49.08 13.61
C THR A 565 35.63 47.61 13.36
N GLY A 566 35.43 47.20 12.11
CA GLY A 566 34.93 45.87 11.74
C GLY A 566 33.39 45.74 11.74
N MET A 567 32.66 46.70 12.30
CA MET A 567 31.18 46.70 12.38
C MET A 567 30.58 47.84 11.57
N THR A 568 29.33 47.70 11.09
CA THR A 568 28.59 48.89 10.65
C THR A 568 28.18 49.77 11.84
N PRO A 569 27.97 51.09 11.64
CA PRO A 569 27.38 51.98 12.64
C PRO A 569 26.10 51.44 13.30
N TYR A 570 25.22 50.79 12.52
CA TYR A 570 23.97 50.22 13.03
C TYR A 570 24.20 48.99 13.91
N GLU A 571 25.08 48.06 13.50
CA GLU A 571 25.43 46.90 14.31
C GLU A 571 26.09 47.31 15.63
N PHE A 572 27.01 48.29 15.57
CA PHE A 572 27.66 48.83 16.77
C PHE A 572 26.65 49.50 17.70
N LYS A 573 25.74 50.33 17.17
CA LYS A 573 24.69 50.98 17.95
C LYS A 573 23.76 49.94 18.61
N LYS A 574 23.24 48.97 17.85
CA LYS A 574 22.36 47.90 18.37
C LYS A 574 23.06 47.07 19.46
N ALA A 575 24.36 46.77 19.27
CA ALA A 575 25.17 46.09 20.27
C ALA A 575 25.36 46.96 21.53
N GLN A 576 25.58 48.27 21.38
CA GLN A 576 25.72 49.20 22.50
C GLN A 576 24.42 49.36 23.31
N ASP A 577 23.26 49.39 22.66
CA ASP A 577 21.96 49.39 23.33
C ASP A 577 21.71 48.05 24.07
N SER A 578 22.16 46.94 23.48
CA SER A 578 22.14 45.60 24.09
C SER A 578 23.19 45.36 25.19
N LEU A 579 24.04 46.35 25.47
CA LEU A 579 25.03 46.37 26.57
C LEU A 579 24.62 47.36 27.69
N ARG A 580 23.50 48.07 27.51
CA ARG A 580 22.90 48.99 28.51
C ARG A 580 21.73 48.37 29.27
N ASN A 581 21.04 47.44 28.61
CA ASN A 581 20.01 46.57 29.17
C ASN A 581 20.64 45.25 29.62
#